data_AF-A0A7Y2JPQ0-F1
#
_entry.id   AF-A0A7Y2JPQ0-F1
#
_cell.length_a   1.000
_cell.length_b   1.000
_cell.length_c   1.000
_cell.angle_alpha   90.00
_cell.angle_beta   90.00
_cell.angle_gamma   90.00
#
_symmetry.space_group_name_H-M   'P 1'
#
loop_
_entity.id
_entity.type
_entity.pdbx_description
1 polymer ?
#
loop_
_entity_poly.entity_id
_entity_poly.type
_entity_poly.pdbx_seq_one_letter_code
_entity_poly.pdbx_strand_id
1 'polypeptide(L)'
;MAKATSEDGSTIEELLQQRAKFEDWIAKLDESQKLASEAVRERVRKDYEKRLAAVVDELRGHSDAVADQLAELRNTQSDLTSKQDASEEALAEAELRHAVGEYTEDEWDKLSAESSDALDEVRQQLDQVNGEIDRLAEVQALIAAPVAAPPKGKRPGRKAPVYNSESWVPDAEQAAGQRETLTPPAPLDAAEAEADAGRRRVSAPKFVPRGKGKPGGKPKTLRFPTGGAAAAASGAEVDELDFLKSVSEDAVRGPSPERASGGHERPEAESEEVDEAQTKGQKTLKCAECGGLNLPTEWYCENCGAELASL
;
A
#
# COMPACT_ATOMS: atom_id res chain seq x y z
N MET A 1 18.46 -6.07 4.05
CA MET A 1 17.26 -6.58 3.35
C MET A 1 17.48 -6.77 1.84
N ALA A 2 18.08 -5.82 1.09
CA ALA A 2 18.21 -5.89 -0.38
C ALA A 2 18.93 -7.11 -1.00
N LYS A 3 19.75 -7.84 -0.22
CA LYS A 3 20.47 -9.02 -0.73
C LYS A 3 19.57 -10.25 -0.83
N ALA A 4 18.69 -10.45 0.16
CA ALA A 4 17.76 -11.59 0.19
C ALA A 4 16.78 -11.54 -0.99
N THR A 5 16.19 -10.38 -1.29
CA THR A 5 15.25 -10.21 -2.41
C THR A 5 15.88 -10.43 -3.79
N SER A 6 17.19 -10.25 -3.92
CA SER A 6 17.92 -10.50 -5.17
C SER A 6 18.24 -12.00 -5.34
N GLU A 7 18.53 -12.71 -4.25
CA GLU A 7 18.68 -14.17 -4.25
C GLU A 7 17.34 -14.85 -4.56
N ASP A 8 16.25 -14.40 -3.92
CA ASP A 8 14.90 -14.90 -4.18
C ASP A 8 14.47 -14.68 -5.64
N GLY A 9 14.81 -13.53 -6.23
CA GLY A 9 14.54 -13.24 -7.65
C GLY A 9 15.23 -14.21 -8.61
N SER A 10 16.47 -14.61 -8.33
CA SER A 10 17.20 -15.60 -9.13
C SER A 10 16.55 -16.98 -9.01
N THR A 11 16.13 -17.38 -7.82
CA THR A 11 15.43 -18.65 -7.59
C THR A 11 14.09 -18.70 -8.34
N ILE A 12 13.31 -17.61 -8.30
CA ILE A 12 12.05 -17.50 -9.05
C ILE A 12 12.30 -17.65 -10.56
N GLU A 13 13.34 -17.00 -11.11
CA GLU A 13 13.68 -17.12 -12.52
C GLU A 13 14.02 -18.58 -12.91
N GLU A 14 14.82 -19.27 -12.10
CA GLU A 14 15.15 -20.68 -12.31
C GLU A 14 13.89 -21.57 -12.31
N LEU A 15 12.97 -21.35 -11.38
CA LEU A 15 11.71 -22.08 -11.31
C LEU A 15 10.81 -21.82 -12.53
N LEU A 16 10.75 -20.57 -13.02
CA LEU A 16 10.03 -20.21 -14.24
C LEU A 16 10.62 -20.92 -15.47
N GLN A 17 11.95 -21.00 -15.58
CA GLN A 17 12.62 -21.74 -16.64
C GLN A 17 12.33 -23.25 -16.56
N GLN A 18 12.32 -23.83 -15.35
CA GLN A 18 11.97 -25.23 -15.13
C GLN A 18 10.51 -25.53 -15.52
N ARG A 19 9.58 -24.65 -15.15
CA ARG A 19 8.16 -24.73 -15.55
C ARG A 19 8.03 -24.80 -17.08
N ALA A 20 8.62 -23.82 -17.78
CA ALA A 20 8.57 -23.77 -19.25
C ALA A 20 9.17 -25.01 -19.91
N LYS A 21 10.26 -25.54 -19.33
CA LYS A 21 10.93 -26.77 -19.81
C LYS A 21 10.04 -28.01 -19.67
N PHE A 22 9.36 -28.20 -18.53
CA PHE A 22 8.45 -29.33 -18.36
C PHE A 22 7.23 -29.23 -19.28
N GLU A 23 6.68 -28.03 -19.46
CA GLU A 23 5.57 -27.78 -20.39
C GLU A 23 5.95 -28.09 -21.85
N ASP A 24 7.14 -27.67 -22.30
CA ASP A 24 7.68 -28.00 -23.63
C ASP A 24 7.90 -29.50 -23.81
N TRP A 25 8.40 -30.21 -22.79
CA TRP A 25 8.55 -31.66 -22.85
C TRP A 25 7.22 -32.39 -22.93
N ILE A 26 6.19 -31.94 -22.21
CA ILE A 26 4.82 -32.47 -22.32
C ILE A 26 4.26 -32.22 -23.73
N ALA A 27 4.42 -31.01 -24.28
CA ALA A 27 3.97 -30.70 -25.63
C ALA A 27 4.63 -31.59 -26.70
N LYS A 28 5.96 -31.78 -26.61
CA LYS A 28 6.72 -32.68 -27.51
C LYS A 28 6.30 -34.15 -27.35
N LEU A 29 5.98 -34.59 -26.14
CA LEU A 29 5.46 -35.94 -25.89
C LEU A 29 4.09 -36.16 -26.58
N ASP A 30 3.27 -35.11 -26.63
CA ASP A 30 1.93 -35.15 -27.22
C ASP A 30 1.96 -35.18 -28.75
N GLU A 31 2.95 -34.52 -29.36
CA GLU A 31 3.22 -34.57 -30.80
C GLU A 31 3.83 -35.90 -31.26
N SER A 32 4.60 -36.57 -30.38
CA SER A 32 5.41 -37.74 -30.71
C SER A 32 4.68 -39.09 -30.53
N GLN A 33 3.40 -39.15 -30.89
CA GLN A 33 2.51 -40.29 -30.59
C GLN A 33 2.94 -41.64 -31.18
N LYS A 34 3.77 -41.62 -32.24
CA LYS A 34 4.20 -42.82 -32.97
C LYS A 34 5.47 -43.48 -32.43
N LEU A 35 6.17 -42.85 -31.50
CA LEU A 35 7.49 -43.32 -31.03
C LEU A 35 7.42 -44.43 -29.99
N ALA A 36 6.33 -44.51 -29.22
CA ALA A 36 6.18 -45.46 -28.12
C ALA A 36 4.73 -45.89 -27.92
N SER A 37 4.53 -47.01 -27.21
CA SER A 37 3.20 -47.44 -26.81
C SER A 37 2.51 -46.39 -25.94
N GLU A 38 1.19 -46.31 -26.04
CA GLU A 38 0.37 -45.34 -25.30
C GLU A 38 0.60 -45.42 -23.79
N ALA A 39 0.67 -46.63 -23.24
CA ALA A 39 0.92 -46.84 -21.81
C ALA A 39 2.27 -46.30 -21.33
N VAL A 40 3.31 -46.33 -22.17
CA VAL A 40 4.62 -45.76 -21.82
C VAL A 40 4.57 -44.23 -21.88
N ARG A 41 3.95 -43.66 -22.92
CA ARG A 41 3.79 -42.21 -23.05
C ARG A 41 2.99 -41.63 -21.89
N GLU A 42 1.90 -42.27 -21.51
CA GLU A 42 1.06 -41.86 -20.37
C GLU A 42 1.84 -41.86 -19.04
N ARG A 43 2.73 -42.84 -18.84
CA ARG A 43 3.58 -42.90 -17.64
C ARG A 43 4.59 -41.75 -17.60
N VAL A 44 5.24 -41.46 -18.72
CA VAL A 44 6.21 -40.35 -18.84
C VAL A 44 5.50 -39.01 -18.69
N ARG A 45 4.32 -38.85 -19.30
CA ARG A 45 3.47 -37.65 -19.15
C ARG A 45 3.19 -37.39 -17.67
N LYS A 46 2.68 -38.39 -16.94
CA LYS A 46 2.40 -38.29 -15.51
C LYS A 46 3.62 -37.93 -14.65
N ASP A 47 4.81 -38.41 -15.01
CA ASP A 47 6.04 -38.02 -14.32
C ASP A 47 6.37 -36.53 -14.54
N TYR A 48 6.27 -36.04 -15.78
CA TYR A 48 6.49 -34.62 -16.07
C TYR A 48 5.41 -33.73 -15.47
N GLU A 49 4.14 -34.13 -15.51
CA GLU A 49 3.04 -33.41 -14.87
C GLU A 49 3.24 -33.33 -13.35
N LYS A 50 3.71 -34.41 -12.71
CA LYS A 50 4.03 -34.40 -11.28
C LYS A 50 5.16 -33.43 -10.95
N ARG A 51 6.22 -33.39 -11.75
CA ARG A 51 7.34 -32.46 -11.55
C ARG A 51 6.93 -31.01 -11.82
N LEU A 52 6.14 -30.78 -12.85
CA LEU A 52 5.56 -29.48 -13.15
C LEU A 52 4.69 -28.99 -12.00
N ALA A 53 3.82 -29.85 -11.44
CA ALA A 53 3.00 -29.49 -10.29
C ALA A 53 3.84 -29.08 -9.08
N ALA A 54 4.93 -29.79 -8.79
CA ALA A 54 5.84 -29.43 -7.70
C ALA A 54 6.49 -28.04 -7.90
N VAL A 55 6.97 -27.73 -9.12
CA VAL A 55 7.53 -26.42 -9.45
C VAL A 55 6.47 -25.32 -9.35
N VAL A 56 5.25 -25.58 -9.79
CA VAL A 56 4.14 -24.63 -9.70
C VAL A 56 3.76 -24.36 -8.24
N ASP A 57 3.78 -25.37 -7.38
CA ASP A 57 3.51 -25.20 -5.94
C ASP A 57 4.62 -24.38 -5.25
N GLU A 58 5.88 -24.56 -5.63
CA GLU A 58 6.99 -23.74 -5.14
C GLU A 58 6.86 -22.28 -5.60
N LEU A 59 6.55 -22.05 -6.88
CA LEU A 59 6.26 -20.72 -7.41
C LEU A 59 5.08 -20.04 -6.71
N ARG A 60 4.05 -20.80 -6.30
CA ARG A 60 2.94 -20.26 -5.49
C ARG A 60 3.42 -19.81 -4.11
N GLY A 61 4.25 -20.59 -3.44
CA GLY A 61 4.83 -20.19 -2.15
C GLY A 61 5.63 -18.89 -2.25
N HIS A 62 6.44 -18.73 -3.30
CA HIS A 62 7.13 -17.46 -3.57
C HIS A 62 6.16 -16.32 -3.90
N SER A 63 5.12 -16.59 -4.70
CA SER A 63 4.06 -15.60 -5.00
C SER A 63 3.37 -15.10 -3.74
N ASP A 64 3.02 -15.98 -2.81
CA ASP A 64 2.37 -15.59 -1.56
C ASP A 64 3.30 -14.71 -0.71
N ALA A 65 4.58 -15.07 -0.62
CA ALA A 65 5.58 -14.26 0.08
C ALA A 65 5.79 -12.87 -0.56
N VAL A 66 5.79 -12.78 -1.89
CA VAL A 66 5.87 -11.49 -2.61
C VAL A 66 4.61 -10.66 -2.38
N ALA A 67 3.42 -11.29 -2.35
CA ALA A 67 2.17 -10.60 -2.07
C ALA A 67 2.14 -10.00 -0.65
N ASP A 68 2.64 -10.73 0.35
CA ASP A 68 2.77 -10.25 1.73
C ASP A 68 3.72 -9.04 1.81
N GLN A 69 4.88 -9.11 1.17
CA GLN A 69 5.82 -7.98 1.10
C GLN A 69 5.21 -6.75 0.40
N LEU A 70 4.47 -6.96 -0.70
CA LEU A 70 3.76 -5.89 -1.39
C LEU A 70 2.70 -5.22 -0.49
N ALA A 71 2.02 -5.98 0.37
CA ALA A 71 1.06 -5.43 1.32
C ALA A 71 1.77 -4.56 2.37
N GLU A 72 2.90 -5.02 2.91
CA GLU A 72 3.70 -4.27 3.87
C GLU A 72 4.27 -2.96 3.29
N LEU A 73 4.80 -3.01 2.06
CA LEU A 73 5.30 -1.82 1.37
C LEU A 73 4.18 -0.82 1.09
N ARG A 74 2.98 -1.27 0.71
CA ARG A 74 1.82 -0.37 0.50
C ARG A 74 1.34 0.29 1.79
N ASN A 75 1.40 -0.42 2.92
CA ASN A 75 1.12 0.20 4.22
C ASN A 75 2.18 1.27 4.54
N THR A 76 3.45 0.94 4.33
CA THR A 76 4.57 1.89 4.50
C THR A 76 4.41 3.13 3.62
N GLN A 77 4.02 2.94 2.35
CA GLN A 77 3.72 4.01 1.41
C GLN A 77 2.60 4.92 1.95
N SER A 78 1.49 4.34 2.42
CA SER A 78 0.37 5.10 3.01
C SER A 78 0.80 5.92 4.23
N ASP A 79 1.63 5.34 5.10
CA ASP A 79 2.16 6.03 6.27
C ASP A 79 3.07 7.20 5.88
N LEU A 80 3.95 7.00 4.89
CA LEU A 80 4.82 8.04 4.38
C LEU A 80 4.06 9.16 3.67
N THR A 81 3.02 8.85 2.89
CA THR A 81 2.13 9.86 2.30
C THR A 81 1.43 10.67 3.38
N SER A 82 0.92 10.03 4.44
CA SER A 82 0.30 10.73 5.57
C SER A 82 1.29 11.65 6.29
N LYS A 83 2.57 11.22 6.43
CA LYS A 83 3.65 12.05 7.00
C LYS A 83 4.01 13.21 6.09
N GLN A 84 4.03 13.02 4.77
CA GLN A 84 4.25 14.09 3.81
C GLN A 84 3.16 15.15 3.96
N ASP A 85 1.90 14.77 3.89
CA ASP A 85 0.76 15.69 4.01
C ASP A 85 0.81 16.48 5.33
N ALA A 86 1.07 15.80 6.46
CA ALA A 86 1.19 16.44 7.76
C ALA A 86 2.38 17.43 7.83
N SER A 87 3.50 17.10 7.18
CA SER A 87 4.68 17.97 7.13
C SER A 87 4.45 19.20 6.23
N GLU A 88 3.73 19.02 5.11
CA GLU A 88 3.33 20.11 4.22
C GLU A 88 2.33 21.06 4.90
N GLU A 89 1.35 20.51 5.64
CA GLU A 89 0.43 21.31 6.46
C GLU A 89 1.15 22.09 7.56
N ALA A 90 2.10 21.46 8.26
CA ALA A 90 2.91 22.12 9.29
C ALA A 90 3.76 23.26 8.71
N LEU A 91 4.35 23.07 7.53
CA LEU A 91 5.08 24.12 6.83
C LEU A 91 4.15 25.27 6.42
N ALA A 92 2.98 24.98 5.86
CA ALA A 92 2.00 26.00 5.49
C ALA A 92 1.49 26.79 6.71
N GLU A 93 1.32 26.15 7.86
CA GLU A 93 1.01 26.83 9.12
C GLU A 93 2.16 27.74 9.56
N ALA A 94 3.41 27.27 9.48
CA ALA A 94 4.58 28.05 9.82
C ALA A 94 4.76 29.28 8.90
N GLU A 95 4.54 29.12 7.59
CA GLU A 95 4.51 30.21 6.61
C GLU A 95 3.48 31.28 7.00
N LEU A 96 2.28 30.85 7.40
CA LEU A 96 1.23 31.77 7.84
C LEU A 96 1.65 32.54 9.10
N ARG A 97 2.28 31.87 10.07
CA ARG A 97 2.78 32.51 11.30
C ARG A 97 3.90 33.51 11.02
N HIS A 98 4.83 33.19 10.13
CA HIS A 98 5.85 34.14 9.66
C HIS A 98 5.20 35.36 9.00
N ALA A 99 4.22 35.16 8.12
CA ALA A 99 3.51 36.25 7.46
C ALA A 99 2.75 37.16 8.44
N VAL A 100 2.29 36.63 9.58
CA VAL A 100 1.68 37.39 10.68
C VAL A 100 2.74 38.12 11.53
N GLY A 101 4.01 37.75 11.39
CA GLY A 101 5.14 38.34 12.10
C GLY A 101 5.48 37.66 13.43
N GLU A 102 5.02 36.41 13.63
CA GLU A 102 5.38 35.62 14.82
C GLU A 102 6.83 35.14 14.79
N TYR A 103 7.41 34.97 13.59
CA TYR A 103 8.81 34.60 13.39
C TYR A 103 9.59 35.76 12.79
N THR A 104 10.82 35.94 13.25
CA THR A 104 11.81 36.78 12.55
C THR A 104 12.26 36.13 11.25
N GLU A 105 12.89 36.89 10.36
CA GLU A 105 13.41 36.33 9.10
C GLU A 105 14.46 35.23 9.36
N ASP A 106 15.37 35.41 10.32
CA ASP A 106 16.39 34.41 10.64
C ASP A 106 15.77 33.12 11.22
N GLU A 107 14.71 33.24 12.05
CA GLU A 107 13.98 32.08 12.58
C GLU A 107 13.20 31.34 11.48
N TRP A 108 12.60 32.10 10.56
CA TRP A 108 11.88 31.56 9.41
C TRP A 108 12.79 30.84 8.42
N ASP A 109 13.92 31.43 8.05
CA ASP A 109 14.89 30.83 7.14
C ASP A 109 15.38 29.48 7.68
N LYS A 110 15.63 29.41 8.99
CA LYS A 110 16.03 28.15 9.64
C LYS A 110 14.89 27.13 9.64
N LEU A 111 13.69 27.51 10.07
CA LEU A 111 12.55 26.60 10.16
C LEU A 111 12.10 26.07 8.79
N SER A 112 12.09 26.93 7.77
CA SER A 112 11.73 26.56 6.40
C SER A 112 12.77 25.63 5.77
N ALA A 113 14.07 25.86 6.02
CA ALA A 113 15.12 24.94 5.60
C ALA A 113 14.97 23.56 6.25
N GLU A 114 14.81 23.50 7.58
CA GLU A 114 14.62 22.24 8.31
C GLU A 114 13.37 21.48 7.84
N SER A 115 12.27 22.19 7.59
CA SER A 115 11.02 21.59 7.09
C SER A 115 11.15 21.09 5.65
N SER A 116 11.85 21.83 4.79
CA SER A 116 12.13 21.42 3.41
C SER A 116 13.01 20.17 3.38
N ASP A 117 14.06 20.12 4.19
CA ASP A 117 14.96 18.96 4.28
C ASP A 117 14.18 17.71 4.73
N ALA A 118 13.31 17.85 5.73
CA ALA A 118 12.44 16.76 6.20
C ALA A 118 11.45 16.28 5.13
N LEU A 119 10.85 17.20 4.38
CA LEU A 119 9.96 16.86 3.26
C LEU A 119 10.70 16.11 2.14
N ASP A 120 11.91 16.55 1.81
CA ASP A 120 12.73 15.90 0.78
C ASP A 120 13.17 14.50 1.21
N GLU A 121 13.44 14.28 2.50
CA GLU A 121 13.70 12.94 3.03
C GLU A 121 12.48 12.01 2.89
N VAL A 122 11.28 12.47 3.28
CA VAL A 122 10.05 11.68 3.15
C VAL A 122 9.74 11.36 1.68
N ARG A 123 9.95 12.33 0.78
CA ARG A 123 9.76 12.13 -0.67
C ARG A 123 10.73 11.11 -1.24
N GLN A 124 12.01 11.15 -0.85
CA GLN A 124 12.99 10.14 -1.27
C GLN A 124 12.60 8.74 -0.77
N GLN A 125 12.10 8.62 0.46
CA GLN A 125 11.60 7.36 1.00
C GLN A 125 10.38 6.85 0.21
N LEU A 126 9.44 7.73 -0.14
CA LEU A 126 8.29 7.38 -0.99
C LEU A 126 8.75 6.88 -2.36
N ASP A 127 9.66 7.58 -3.03
CA ASP A 127 10.19 7.18 -4.33
C ASP A 127 10.87 5.80 -4.25
N GLN A 128 11.64 5.55 -3.19
CA GLN A 128 12.26 4.24 -2.96
C GLN A 128 11.20 3.14 -2.78
N VAL A 129 10.22 3.34 -1.90
CA VAL A 129 9.16 2.35 -1.63
C VAL A 129 8.32 2.10 -2.88
N ASN A 130 7.99 3.14 -3.64
CA ASN A 130 7.27 3.02 -4.92
C ASN A 130 8.06 2.17 -5.93
N GLY A 131 9.36 2.43 -6.07
CA GLY A 131 10.22 1.63 -6.94
C GLY A 131 10.31 0.16 -6.53
N GLU A 132 10.32 -0.12 -5.22
CA GLU A 132 10.29 -1.49 -4.70
C GLU A 132 8.94 -2.17 -4.96
N ILE A 133 7.82 -1.46 -4.77
CA ILE A 133 6.47 -1.95 -5.09
C ILE A 133 6.37 -2.32 -6.58
N ASP A 134 6.81 -1.42 -7.47
CA ASP A 134 6.75 -1.66 -8.92
C ASP A 134 7.57 -2.89 -9.32
N ARG A 135 8.80 -3.02 -8.79
CA ARG A 135 9.66 -4.17 -9.03
C ARG A 135 9.01 -5.49 -8.58
N LEU A 136 8.46 -5.54 -7.36
CA LEU A 136 7.83 -6.75 -6.84
C LEU A 136 6.51 -7.07 -7.56
N ALA A 137 5.75 -6.05 -7.98
CA ALA A 137 4.56 -6.24 -8.79
C ALA A 137 4.87 -6.85 -10.17
N GLU A 138 6.01 -6.49 -10.77
CA GLU A 138 6.49 -7.11 -12.01
C GLU A 138 6.81 -8.60 -11.82
N VAL A 139 7.54 -8.95 -10.74
CA VAL A 139 7.83 -10.36 -10.41
C VAL A 139 6.54 -11.15 -10.18
N GLN A 140 5.59 -10.58 -9.44
CA GLN A 140 4.27 -11.16 -9.20
C GLN A 140 3.54 -11.44 -10.53
N ALA A 141 3.60 -10.50 -11.47
CA ALA A 141 2.98 -10.65 -12.80
C ALA A 141 3.65 -11.76 -13.63
N LEU A 142 4.97 -11.92 -13.56
CA LEU A 142 5.70 -13.00 -14.23
C LEU A 142 5.29 -14.39 -13.70
N ILE A 143 5.12 -14.52 -12.39
CA ILE A 143 4.67 -15.78 -11.78
C ILE A 143 3.22 -16.08 -12.16
N ALA A 144 2.36 -15.07 -12.11
CA ALA A 144 0.93 -15.20 -12.42
C ALA A 144 0.65 -15.40 -13.92
N ALA A 145 1.60 -15.09 -14.80
CA ALA A 145 1.42 -15.20 -16.24
C ALA A 145 1.01 -16.63 -16.63
N PRO A 146 -0.15 -16.80 -17.30
CA PRO A 146 -0.46 -18.06 -17.93
C PRO A 146 0.54 -18.28 -19.07
N VAL A 147 0.89 -19.54 -19.34
CA VAL A 147 1.71 -19.89 -20.51
C VAL A 147 1.00 -19.37 -21.74
N ALA A 148 1.57 -18.35 -22.37
CA ALA A 148 1.05 -17.87 -23.64
C ALA A 148 1.08 -19.06 -24.61
N ALA A 149 -0.11 -19.53 -25.01
CA ALA A 149 -0.23 -20.52 -26.06
C ALA A 149 0.60 -20.02 -27.24
N PRO A 150 1.45 -20.87 -27.86
CA PRO A 150 2.32 -20.43 -28.94
C PRO A 150 1.48 -19.69 -29.98
N PRO A 151 1.94 -18.54 -30.50
CA PRO A 151 1.20 -17.82 -31.51
C PRO A 151 0.91 -18.82 -32.62
N LYS A 152 -0.37 -19.09 -32.89
CA LYS A 152 -0.78 -20.00 -33.96
C LYS A 152 -0.11 -19.49 -35.22
N GLY A 153 1.01 -20.11 -35.57
CA GLY A 153 1.78 -19.74 -36.74
C GLY A 153 0.81 -19.81 -37.91
N LYS A 154 0.64 -18.69 -38.62
CA LYS A 154 0.08 -18.73 -39.97
C LYS A 154 0.96 -19.73 -40.72
N ARG A 155 0.50 -20.98 -40.87
CA ARG A 155 1.12 -21.95 -41.78
C ARG A 155 1.20 -21.22 -43.12
N PRO A 156 2.40 -20.96 -43.69
CA PRO A 156 2.47 -20.50 -45.05
C PRO A 156 1.78 -21.56 -45.90
N GLY A 157 0.72 -21.15 -46.60
CA GLY A 157 -0.11 -22.05 -47.39
C GLY A 157 0.79 -22.91 -48.27
N ARG A 158 0.75 -24.23 -48.05
CA ARG A 158 1.25 -25.16 -49.05
C ARG A 158 0.47 -24.86 -50.33
N LYS A 159 1.17 -24.32 -51.33
CA LYS A 159 0.63 -24.27 -52.68
C LYS A 159 0.31 -25.69 -53.09
N ALA A 160 -0.96 -25.95 -53.38
CA ALA A 160 -1.40 -27.18 -54.02
C ALA A 160 -0.64 -27.36 -55.35
N PRO A 161 -0.22 -28.58 -55.72
CA PRO A 161 0.33 -28.81 -57.04
C PRO A 161 -0.77 -28.52 -58.08
N VAL A 162 -0.49 -27.57 -58.96
CA VAL A 162 -1.30 -27.27 -60.13
C VAL A 162 -1.21 -28.48 -61.05
N TYR A 163 -2.30 -29.25 -61.12
CA TYR A 163 -2.51 -30.21 -62.20
C TYR A 163 -2.91 -29.42 -63.45
N ASN A 164 -2.10 -29.59 -64.49
CA ASN A 164 -2.30 -28.99 -65.80
C ASN A 164 -3.47 -29.71 -66.50
N SER A 165 -4.53 -28.98 -66.82
CA SER A 165 -5.51 -29.43 -67.81
C SER A 165 -5.88 -28.24 -68.70
N GLU A 166 -5.42 -28.32 -69.94
CA GLU A 166 -5.83 -27.49 -71.06
C GLU A 166 -7.34 -27.45 -71.26
N SER A 167 -7.76 -26.41 -71.98
CA SER A 167 -9.07 -26.16 -72.60
C SER A 167 -10.15 -25.56 -71.69
N TRP A 168 -10.36 -24.25 -71.83
CA TRP A 168 -11.48 -23.69 -72.61
C TRP A 168 -11.57 -22.17 -72.33
N VAL A 169 -11.54 -21.36 -73.39
CA VAL A 169 -11.79 -19.91 -73.37
C VAL A 169 -13.18 -19.71 -73.97
N PRO A 170 -13.99 -18.77 -73.45
CA PRO A 170 -14.26 -17.61 -74.30
C PRO A 170 -14.24 -16.26 -73.56
N ASP A 171 -13.96 -15.25 -74.38
CA ASP A 171 -14.08 -13.80 -74.22
C ASP A 171 -15.17 -13.26 -73.29
N ALA A 172 -14.81 -12.24 -72.51
CA ALA A 172 -15.63 -11.04 -72.31
C ALA A 172 -14.79 -9.88 -71.72
N GLU A 173 -14.45 -8.97 -72.63
CA GLU A 173 -14.31 -7.51 -72.53
C GLU A 173 -13.94 -6.76 -71.23
N GLN A 174 -13.13 -5.74 -71.50
CA GLN A 174 -12.56 -4.70 -70.67
C GLN A 174 -13.62 -3.78 -70.05
N ALA A 175 -13.36 -3.32 -68.83
CA ALA A 175 -13.73 -1.97 -68.41
C ALA A 175 -12.72 -1.44 -67.39
N ALA A 176 -12.09 -0.33 -67.77
CA ALA A 176 -11.20 0.49 -66.98
C ALA A 176 -11.92 1.16 -65.80
N GLY A 177 -11.19 1.51 -64.72
CA GLY A 177 -11.76 2.41 -63.72
C GLY A 177 -11.04 2.50 -62.37
N GLN A 178 -9.96 3.26 -62.33
CA GLN A 178 -9.62 4.23 -61.26
C GLN A 178 -9.29 3.73 -59.84
N ARG A 179 -8.01 3.92 -59.48
CA ARG A 179 -7.50 4.02 -58.12
C ARG A 179 -7.86 5.41 -57.57
N GLU A 180 -8.63 5.49 -56.49
CA GLU A 180 -8.67 6.68 -55.63
C GLU A 180 -7.72 6.50 -54.46
N THR A 181 -6.74 7.40 -54.42
CA THR A 181 -5.83 7.67 -53.32
C THR A 181 -6.53 8.55 -52.30
N LEU A 182 -6.68 8.09 -51.06
CA LEU A 182 -7.08 8.94 -49.93
C LEU A 182 -5.82 9.37 -49.16
N THR A 183 -5.49 10.64 -49.29
CA THR A 183 -4.49 11.38 -48.50
C THR A 183 -5.20 12.06 -47.32
N PRO A 184 -4.60 12.09 -46.12
CA PRO A 184 -5.19 12.69 -44.91
C PRO A 184 -5.18 14.23 -44.91
N PRO A 185 -6.09 14.91 -44.18
CA PRO A 185 -6.05 16.36 -44.04
C PRO A 185 -5.01 16.81 -43.00
N ALA A 186 -4.23 17.82 -43.40
CA ALA A 186 -3.30 18.58 -42.58
C ALA A 186 -4.02 19.68 -41.75
N PRO A 187 -3.39 20.22 -40.70
CA PRO A 187 -4.00 21.09 -39.70
C PRO A 187 -4.05 22.57 -40.15
N LEU A 188 -5.00 23.31 -39.59
CA LEU A 188 -5.12 24.76 -39.78
C LEU A 188 -4.14 25.50 -38.88
N ASP A 189 -3.34 26.36 -39.50
CA ASP A 189 -2.35 27.24 -38.90
C ASP A 189 -2.94 28.43 -38.14
N ALA A 190 -2.06 28.93 -37.28
CA ALA A 190 -2.08 30.07 -36.38
C ALA A 190 -2.68 31.40 -36.89
N ALA A 191 -3.20 32.18 -35.92
CA ALA A 191 -3.05 33.62 -35.92
C ALA A 191 -2.93 34.14 -34.47
N GLU A 192 -1.86 34.87 -34.22
CA GLU A 192 -1.45 35.53 -32.99
C GLU A 192 -2.33 36.76 -32.67
N ALA A 193 -2.56 37.03 -31.39
CA ALA A 193 -2.79 38.39 -30.88
C ALA A 193 -2.48 38.45 -29.38
N GLU A 194 -1.50 39.28 -29.04
CA GLU A 194 -1.07 39.61 -27.69
C GLU A 194 -2.05 40.54 -26.94
N ALA A 195 -1.88 40.54 -25.61
CA ALA A 195 -2.28 41.56 -24.62
C ALA A 195 -3.77 41.68 -24.27
N ASP A 196 -4.13 41.19 -23.06
CA ASP A 196 -4.69 42.08 -22.02
C ASP A 196 -4.71 41.38 -20.65
N ALA A 197 -4.22 42.12 -19.65
CA ALA A 197 -4.10 41.71 -18.27
C ALA A 197 -5.48 41.71 -17.57
N GLY A 198 -6.25 40.66 -17.76
CA GLY A 198 -7.56 40.46 -17.12
C GLY A 198 -7.49 39.70 -15.79
N ARG A 199 -6.91 40.31 -14.73
CA ARG A 199 -7.09 39.82 -13.35
C ARG A 199 -8.59 39.83 -13.02
N ARG A 200 -9.26 38.68 -13.11
CA ARG A 200 -10.57 38.46 -12.49
C ARG A 200 -10.40 38.42 -10.98
N ARG A 201 -10.53 39.59 -10.35
CA ARG A 201 -10.73 39.72 -8.91
C ARG A 201 -12.06 39.04 -8.55
N VAL A 202 -12.00 37.85 -7.97
CA VAL A 202 -13.12 37.29 -7.21
C VAL A 202 -13.39 38.27 -6.07
N SER A 203 -14.56 38.89 -6.09
CA SER A 203 -14.96 39.88 -5.10
C SER A 203 -15.31 39.16 -3.80
N ALA A 204 -14.53 39.41 -2.75
CA ALA A 204 -14.86 38.99 -1.39
C ALA A 204 -16.19 39.63 -0.94
N PRO A 205 -17.09 38.89 -0.26
CA PRO A 205 -18.31 39.44 0.27
C PRO A 205 -18.00 40.47 1.36
N LYS A 206 -18.57 41.68 1.21
CA LYS A 206 -18.55 42.74 2.24
C LYS A 206 -19.29 42.25 3.48
N PHE A 207 -18.56 41.99 4.55
CA PHE A 207 -19.11 41.83 5.90
C PHE A 207 -19.68 43.17 6.37
N VAL A 208 -21.01 43.21 6.58
CA VAL A 208 -21.70 44.38 7.15
C VAL A 208 -21.99 44.07 8.62
N PRO A 209 -21.28 44.65 9.60
CA PRO A 209 -21.66 44.47 10.99
C PRO A 209 -22.90 45.33 11.27
N ARG A 210 -24.03 44.66 11.48
CA ARG A 210 -25.28 45.28 11.92
C ARG A 210 -25.56 44.80 13.34
N GLY A 211 -25.45 45.68 14.34
CA GLY A 211 -25.94 45.40 15.68
C GLY A 211 -25.26 46.19 16.80
N LYS A 212 -25.81 47.37 17.11
CA LYS A 212 -25.54 48.09 18.37
C LYS A 212 -26.09 47.27 19.53
N GLY A 213 -25.22 46.59 20.27
CA GLY A 213 -25.46 46.05 21.61
C GLY A 213 -24.75 46.90 22.66
N LYS A 214 -25.48 47.26 23.72
CA LYS A 214 -25.10 48.19 24.80
C LYS A 214 -24.05 47.55 25.75
N PRO A 215 -23.10 48.30 26.34
CA PRO A 215 -22.07 47.72 27.19
C PRO A 215 -22.59 47.54 28.62
N GLY A 216 -22.41 46.35 29.19
CA GLY A 216 -22.89 46.03 30.53
C GLY A 216 -22.38 44.69 31.03
N GLY A 217 -21.08 44.58 31.28
CA GLY A 217 -20.49 43.40 31.91
C GLY A 217 -19.08 43.71 32.39
N LYS A 218 -18.88 43.74 33.71
CA LYS A 218 -17.58 43.98 34.34
C LYS A 218 -16.60 42.84 33.97
N PRO A 219 -15.33 43.11 33.70
CA PRO A 219 -14.35 42.05 33.46
C PRO A 219 -14.09 41.27 34.77
N LYS A 220 -14.29 39.96 34.74
CA LYS A 220 -13.75 39.05 35.76
C LYS A 220 -12.25 38.96 35.52
N THR A 221 -11.48 39.56 36.41
CA THR A 221 -10.03 39.40 36.48
C THR A 221 -9.70 37.95 36.83
N LEU A 222 -9.15 37.20 35.87
CA LEU A 222 -8.49 35.94 36.16
C LEU A 222 -7.23 36.26 36.97
N ARG A 223 -7.18 35.70 38.18
CA ARG A 223 -6.11 35.90 39.16
C ARG A 223 -5.04 34.84 38.88
N PHE A 224 -3.92 35.25 38.30
CA PHE A 224 -2.73 34.42 38.21
C PHE A 224 -2.17 34.18 39.63
N PRO A 225 -1.78 32.95 40.00
CA PRO A 225 -1.07 32.72 41.25
C PRO A 225 0.37 33.23 41.12
N THR A 226 0.66 34.33 41.81
CA THR A 226 2.02 34.77 42.09
C THR A 226 2.62 33.89 43.18
N GLY A 227 3.44 32.92 42.78
CA GLY A 227 4.34 32.19 43.68
C GLY A 227 5.58 33.04 43.96
N GLY A 228 5.65 33.64 45.15
CA GLY A 228 6.85 34.27 45.68
C GLY A 228 7.75 33.25 46.39
N ALA A 229 9.04 33.35 46.11
CA ALA A 229 10.14 32.48 46.54
C ALA A 229 10.41 32.46 48.06
N ALA A 230 10.90 31.33 48.61
CA ALA A 230 12.35 31.07 48.82
C ALA A 230 12.63 30.06 49.96
N ALA A 231 13.61 29.17 49.67
CA ALA A 231 14.44 28.33 50.57
C ALA A 231 13.77 27.14 51.30
N ALA A 232 14.32 25.91 51.36
CA ALA A 232 15.72 25.49 51.31
C ALA A 232 15.85 23.97 50.94
N ALA A 233 17.01 23.64 50.38
CA ALA A 233 17.75 22.37 50.48
C ALA A 233 17.13 21.06 49.93
N SER A 234 17.60 20.64 48.76
CA SER A 234 18.31 19.35 48.55
C SER A 234 18.68 19.22 47.08
N GLY A 235 19.98 19.15 46.79
CA GLY A 235 20.47 18.72 45.48
C GLY A 235 20.22 17.23 45.30
N ALA A 236 19.55 16.88 44.21
CA ALA A 236 19.58 15.57 43.60
C ALA A 236 19.41 15.82 42.10
N GLU A 237 20.51 15.76 41.36
CA GLU A 237 20.46 15.46 39.93
C GLU A 237 19.69 14.15 39.78
N VAL A 238 18.51 14.23 39.18
CA VAL A 238 17.79 13.05 38.73
C VAL A 238 18.54 12.58 37.49
N ASP A 239 19.34 11.53 37.65
CA ASP A 239 20.09 10.92 36.56
C ASP A 239 19.09 10.23 35.62
N GLU A 240 18.80 10.89 34.50
CA GLU A 240 17.85 10.39 33.49
C GLU A 240 18.34 9.10 32.81
N LEU A 241 19.58 8.66 33.07
CA LEU A 241 20.11 7.37 32.62
C LEU A 241 19.73 6.20 33.54
N ASP A 242 19.39 6.44 34.80
CA ASP A 242 18.86 5.39 35.70
C ASP A 242 17.37 5.14 35.45
N PHE A 243 16.62 6.14 34.99
CA PHE A 243 15.25 5.96 34.52
C PHE A 243 15.18 5.10 33.25
N LEU A 244 16.06 5.36 32.27
CA LEU A 244 16.09 4.58 31.03
C LEU A 244 16.56 3.13 31.27
N LYS A 245 17.42 2.86 32.26
CA LYS A 245 17.78 1.48 32.65
C LYS A 245 16.64 0.75 33.35
N SER A 246 15.90 1.43 34.22
CA SER A 246 14.74 0.86 34.93
C SER A 246 13.61 0.40 34.00
N VAL A 247 13.48 0.97 32.81
CA VAL A 247 12.43 0.59 31.83
C VAL A 247 12.89 -0.56 30.92
N SER A 248 14.19 -0.80 30.79
CA SER A 248 14.74 -1.89 29.98
C SER A 248 15.07 -3.19 30.73
N GLU A 249 15.21 -3.16 32.07
CA GLU A 249 15.55 -4.36 32.85
C GLU A 249 14.34 -5.19 33.33
N ASP A 250 13.11 -4.70 33.17
CA ASP A 250 11.89 -5.46 33.55
C ASP A 250 11.35 -6.36 32.40
N ALA A 251 11.94 -6.31 31.20
CA ALA A 251 11.51 -7.13 30.06
C ALA A 251 12.33 -8.42 29.83
N VAL A 252 13.36 -8.70 30.65
CA VAL A 252 14.23 -9.87 30.48
C VAL A 252 14.38 -10.67 31.78
N ARG A 253 13.25 -11.10 32.36
CA ARG A 253 13.26 -12.23 33.31
C ARG A 253 11.90 -12.92 33.38
N GLY A 254 11.60 -13.71 32.35
CA GLY A 254 10.56 -14.73 32.44
C GLY A 254 10.93 -15.77 33.52
N PRO A 255 9.97 -16.25 34.33
CA PRO A 255 10.25 -17.29 35.31
C PRO A 255 10.32 -18.65 34.61
N SER A 256 11.34 -19.45 34.93
CA SER A 256 11.38 -20.87 34.58
C SER A 256 11.67 -21.74 35.81
N PRO A 257 11.25 -23.02 35.79
CA PRO A 257 10.85 -23.77 36.97
C PRO A 257 11.93 -24.73 37.51
N GLU A 258 11.65 -25.28 38.70
CA GLU A 258 12.28 -26.41 39.40
C GLU A 258 13.65 -26.23 40.08
N ARG A 259 13.67 -26.23 41.42
CA ARG A 259 14.03 -27.45 42.20
C ARG A 259 13.82 -27.29 43.71
N ALA A 260 13.40 -28.41 44.29
CA ALA A 260 12.95 -28.63 45.65
C ALA A 260 14.04 -28.47 46.75
N SER A 261 13.62 -28.02 47.94
CA SER A 261 13.73 -28.77 49.21
C SER A 261 13.31 -27.91 50.41
N GLY A 262 12.53 -28.49 51.32
CA GLY A 262 12.38 -27.99 52.70
C GLY A 262 11.01 -27.39 53.00
N GLY A 263 10.11 -28.19 53.57
CA GLY A 263 8.75 -27.79 53.87
C GLY A 263 8.58 -27.00 55.16
N HIS A 264 7.47 -26.28 55.24
CA HIS A 264 6.64 -26.15 56.44
C HIS A 264 5.22 -25.73 56.05
N GLU A 265 4.28 -26.58 56.46
CA GLU A 265 2.93 -26.33 56.98
C GLU A 265 1.95 -25.36 56.27
N ARG A 266 0.79 -25.96 55.95
CA ARG A 266 -0.49 -25.41 55.48
C ARG A 266 -1.10 -24.44 56.51
N PRO A 267 -1.89 -23.43 56.08
CA PRO A 267 -3.35 -23.63 55.92
C PRO A 267 -3.88 -22.99 54.61
N GLU A 268 -4.64 -23.70 53.77
CA GLU A 268 -6.11 -23.71 53.73
C GLU A 268 -6.79 -22.34 53.91
N ALA A 269 -7.05 -21.63 52.80
CA ALA A 269 -8.32 -20.95 52.52
C ALA A 269 -8.32 -20.33 51.10
N GLU A 270 -9.41 -20.61 50.38
CA GLU A 270 -10.07 -19.77 49.37
C GLU A 270 -9.46 -19.69 47.95
N SER A 271 -10.07 -20.51 47.10
CA SER A 271 -10.16 -20.39 45.65
C SER A 271 -10.91 -19.11 45.24
N GLU A 272 -10.25 -18.21 44.53
CA GLU A 272 -10.90 -17.28 43.60
C GLU A 272 -10.27 -17.47 42.22
N GLU A 273 -10.99 -18.21 41.37
CA GLU A 273 -10.83 -18.15 39.92
C GLU A 273 -11.26 -16.75 39.48
N VAL A 274 -10.31 -15.89 39.13
CA VAL A 274 -10.60 -14.65 38.39
C VAL A 274 -10.53 -14.95 36.90
N ASP A 275 -11.72 -15.23 36.39
CA ASP A 275 -12.14 -15.22 34.99
C ASP A 275 -11.57 -13.99 34.25
N GLU A 276 -10.67 -14.23 33.28
CA GLU A 276 -10.14 -13.22 32.34
C GLU A 276 -11.20 -12.79 31.31
N ALA A 277 -12.37 -12.35 31.77
CA ALA A 277 -13.49 -11.97 30.91
C ALA A 277 -14.15 -10.61 31.26
N GLN A 278 -13.55 -9.81 32.15
CA GLN A 278 -14.18 -8.55 32.62
C GLN A 278 -13.30 -7.30 32.42
N THR A 279 -13.01 -6.96 31.17
CA THR A 279 -12.67 -5.56 30.76
C THR A 279 -13.37 -5.11 29.48
N LYS A 280 -14.37 -5.86 28.99
CA LYS A 280 -15.32 -5.33 28.00
C LYS A 280 -16.53 -4.81 28.77
N GLY A 281 -16.68 -3.48 28.85
CA GLY A 281 -17.86 -2.86 29.45
C GLY A 281 -19.15 -3.52 28.93
N GLN A 282 -20.16 -3.68 29.78
CA GLN A 282 -21.41 -4.30 29.34
C GLN A 282 -22.02 -3.44 28.23
N LYS A 283 -22.16 -4.03 27.03
CA LYS A 283 -22.79 -3.40 25.87
C LYS A 283 -24.29 -3.29 26.10
N THR A 284 -24.76 -2.13 26.55
CA THR A 284 -26.16 -1.90 26.91
C THR A 284 -26.90 -1.00 25.91
N LEU A 285 -26.20 -0.35 24.98
CA LEU A 285 -26.81 0.61 24.06
C LEU A 285 -27.19 -0.07 22.73
N LYS A 286 -28.48 -0.10 22.41
CA LYS A 286 -29.01 -0.80 21.23
C LYS A 286 -29.09 0.13 20.02
N CYS A 287 -28.49 -0.28 18.90
CA CYS A 287 -28.60 0.42 17.62
C CYS A 287 -30.05 0.37 17.10
N ALA A 288 -30.58 1.52 16.65
CA ALA A 288 -31.93 1.61 16.09
C ALA A 288 -32.06 0.94 14.71
N GLU A 289 -30.98 0.93 13.93
CA GLU A 289 -30.97 0.38 12.56
C GLU A 289 -30.86 -1.15 12.55
N CYS A 290 -29.84 -1.71 13.22
CA CYS A 290 -29.57 -3.16 13.15
C CYS A 290 -29.88 -3.92 14.44
N GLY A 291 -30.21 -3.22 15.53
CA GLY A 291 -30.51 -3.85 16.83
C GLY A 291 -29.30 -4.39 17.59
N GLY A 292 -28.08 -4.19 17.09
CA GLY A 292 -26.84 -4.59 17.77
C GLY A 292 -26.61 -3.83 19.08
N LEU A 293 -26.06 -4.51 20.08
CA LEU A 293 -25.66 -3.91 21.35
C LEU A 293 -24.24 -3.36 21.26
N ASN A 294 -24.03 -2.13 21.69
CA ASN A 294 -22.75 -1.41 21.68
C ASN A 294 -22.44 -0.87 23.08
N LEU A 295 -21.19 -0.45 23.28
CA LEU A 295 -20.78 0.21 24.52
C LEU A 295 -21.43 1.60 24.62
N PRO A 296 -21.82 2.06 25.82
CA PRO A 296 -22.39 3.41 26.01
C PRO A 296 -21.47 4.57 25.60
N THR A 297 -20.17 4.32 25.46
CA THR A 297 -19.17 5.31 25.04
C THR A 297 -18.98 5.38 23.53
N GLU A 298 -19.56 4.45 22.76
CA GLU A 298 -19.43 4.40 21.31
C GLU A 298 -20.41 5.34 20.63
N TRP A 299 -19.91 6.08 19.64
CA TRP A 299 -20.72 7.04 18.88
C TRP A 299 -21.35 6.40 17.64
N TYR A 300 -20.81 5.26 17.20
CA TYR A 300 -21.27 4.52 16.03
C TYR A 300 -21.46 3.05 16.37
N CYS A 301 -22.42 2.41 15.70
CA CYS A 301 -22.64 0.99 15.87
C CYS A 301 -21.51 0.18 15.22
N GLU A 302 -20.84 -0.68 16.00
CA GLU A 302 -19.77 -1.56 15.53
C GLU A 302 -20.22 -2.52 14.40
N ASN A 303 -21.52 -2.85 14.34
CA ASN A 303 -22.05 -3.84 13.40
C ASN A 303 -22.54 -3.24 12.08
N CYS A 304 -22.95 -1.96 12.05
CA CYS A 304 -23.55 -1.36 10.85
C CYS A 304 -23.11 0.09 10.56
N GLY A 305 -22.29 0.70 11.42
CA GLY A 305 -21.80 2.06 11.25
C GLY A 305 -22.82 3.18 11.48
N ALA A 306 -24.06 2.86 11.82
CA ALA A 306 -25.08 3.88 12.11
C ALA A 306 -24.75 4.65 13.40
N GLU A 307 -25.03 5.96 13.40
CA GLU A 307 -24.87 6.82 14.58
C GLU A 307 -25.78 6.38 15.73
N LEU A 308 -25.19 6.21 16.91
CA LEU A 308 -25.89 5.86 18.13
C LEU A 308 -26.40 7.15 18.77
N ALA A 309 -27.59 7.59 18.35
CA ALA A 309 -28.17 8.86 18.79
C ALA A 309 -28.17 8.99 20.32
N SER A 310 -27.39 9.95 20.84
CA SER A 310 -27.34 10.34 22.24
C SER A 310 -28.70 10.89 22.69
N LEU A 311 -29.52 10.07 23.36
CA LEU A 311 -30.75 10.47 24.03
C LEU A 311 -30.58 10.49 25.55
#